data_AF-A0A6P8HT53-F1
#
_entry.id   AF-A0A6P8HT53-F1
#
_cell.length_a   1.000
_cell.length_b   1.000
_cell.length_c   1.000
_cell.angle_alpha   90.00
_cell.angle_beta   90.00
_cell.angle_gamma   90.00
#
_symmetry.space_group_name_H-M   'P 1'
#
loop_
_entity.id
_entity.type
_entity.pdbx_description
1 polymer ?
#
loop_
_entity_poly.entity_id
_entity_poly.type
_entity_poly.pdbx_seq_one_letter_code
_entity_poly.pdbx_strand_id
1 'polypeptide(L)'
;MLFKLLCLSLLCCIASCTRREQQTCGEEKFYCPSTKECLNRDLRCTNKKVCVDLESGQENNCFEERPGRYRYYKKQSPLLSSGSSKSKRLVKGWNFKHWFLEYRGFAYEFGTYGHQELDVNDPNYKYGPGREKVVKEELLGTSSCTRDDVLGFRREFMAANPKYKLHCNNCQTFVEFLAEKLKNDCSPTQNKKKF
;
A
#
# COMPACT_ATOMS: atom_id res chain seq x y z
N MET A 1 -28.21 36.08 -1.80
CA MET A 1 -28.15 34.91 -2.70
C MET A 1 -26.73 34.41 -3.00
N LEU A 2 -25.68 34.81 -2.25
CA LEU A 2 -24.31 34.29 -2.46
C LEU A 2 -24.00 32.95 -1.75
N PHE A 3 -24.73 32.60 -0.67
CA PHE A 3 -24.44 31.41 0.13
C PHE A 3 -24.81 30.07 -0.54
N LYS A 4 -25.73 30.07 -1.51
CA LYS A 4 -26.14 28.84 -2.21
C LYS A 4 -25.19 28.43 -3.35
N LEU A 5 -24.41 29.37 -3.89
CA LEU A 5 -23.39 29.08 -4.93
C LEU A 5 -22.08 28.53 -4.35
N LEU A 6 -21.77 28.83 -3.08
CA LEU A 6 -20.61 28.23 -2.39
C LEU A 6 -20.82 26.73 -2.10
N CYS A 7 -22.03 26.30 -1.75
CA CYS A 7 -22.30 24.87 -1.52
C CYS A 7 -22.22 24.03 -2.80
N LEU A 8 -22.66 24.55 -3.96
CA LEU A 8 -22.58 23.79 -5.22
C LEU A 8 -21.16 23.69 -5.79
N SER A 9 -20.27 24.64 -5.49
CA SER A 9 -18.86 24.60 -5.90
C SER A 9 -17.98 23.71 -5.00
N LEU A 10 -18.43 23.43 -3.77
CA LEU A 10 -17.81 22.41 -2.92
C LEU A 10 -18.22 20.97 -3.29
N LEU A 11 -19.43 20.76 -3.82
CA LEU A 11 -19.92 19.43 -4.18
C LEU A 11 -19.31 18.86 -5.47
N CYS A 12 -18.89 19.71 -6.41
CA CYS A 12 -18.26 19.25 -7.66
C CYS A 12 -16.76 18.89 -7.51
N CYS A 13 -16.11 19.26 -6.40
CA CYS A 13 -14.71 18.93 -6.15
C CYS A 13 -14.49 17.51 -5.59
N ILE A 14 -15.57 16.80 -5.23
CA ILE A 14 -15.51 15.45 -4.64
C ILE A 14 -15.42 14.36 -5.73
N ALA A 15 -15.60 14.72 -7.00
CA ALA A 15 -15.59 13.77 -8.12
C ALA A 15 -14.18 13.37 -8.62
N SER A 16 -13.08 13.82 -7.99
CA SER A 16 -11.71 13.61 -8.51
C SER A 16 -10.85 12.61 -7.74
N CYS A 17 -11.38 11.81 -6.80
CA CYS A 17 -10.53 10.93 -5.99
C CYS A 17 -11.09 9.50 -5.82
N THR A 18 -11.52 8.82 -6.89
CA THR A 18 -12.13 7.47 -6.75
C THR A 18 -11.46 6.37 -7.58
N ARG A 19 -10.38 6.67 -8.31
CA ARG A 19 -9.81 5.66 -9.21
C ARG A 19 -8.87 4.72 -8.46
N ARG A 20 -9.33 3.48 -8.30
CA ARG A 20 -8.55 2.32 -7.89
C ARG A 20 -7.53 2.01 -8.98
N GLU A 21 -6.25 1.89 -8.63
CA GLU A 21 -5.19 1.52 -9.58
C GLU A 21 -5.43 0.13 -10.18
N GLN A 22 -5.30 0.03 -11.50
CA GLN A 22 -5.44 -1.24 -12.22
C GLN A 22 -4.07 -1.90 -12.38
N GLN A 23 -3.96 -3.15 -11.92
CA GLN A 23 -2.76 -3.95 -12.06
C GLN A 23 -2.87 -4.87 -13.28
N THR A 24 -1.74 -5.17 -13.91
CA THR A 24 -1.65 -6.04 -15.10
C THR A 24 -2.28 -7.39 -14.85
N CYS A 25 -2.05 -7.96 -13.66
CA CYS A 25 -2.57 -9.27 -13.26
C CYS A 25 -3.90 -9.21 -12.47
N GLY A 26 -4.52 -8.04 -12.33
CA GLY A 26 -5.71 -7.85 -11.50
C GLY A 26 -5.43 -7.98 -9.99
N GLU A 27 -6.50 -8.17 -9.21
CA GLU A 27 -6.43 -8.15 -7.73
C GLU A 27 -6.08 -9.50 -7.09
N GLU A 28 -6.27 -10.61 -7.81
CA GLU A 28 -6.08 -11.98 -7.28
C GLU A 28 -4.68 -12.55 -7.58
N LYS A 29 -3.96 -11.95 -8.53
CA LYS A 29 -2.65 -12.42 -8.99
C LYS A 29 -1.58 -11.34 -8.86
N PHE A 30 -0.32 -11.76 -8.82
CA PHE A 30 0.86 -10.92 -8.88
C PHE A 30 1.62 -11.19 -10.18
N TYR A 31 2.30 -10.17 -10.70
CA TYR A 31 3.13 -10.24 -11.88
C TYR A 31 4.53 -10.76 -11.55
N CYS A 32 4.98 -11.78 -12.28
CA CYS A 32 6.33 -12.29 -12.17
C CYS A 32 7.22 -11.71 -13.29
N PRO A 33 8.22 -10.84 -12.99
CA PRO A 33 9.01 -10.21 -14.05
C PRO A 33 9.87 -11.17 -14.87
N SER A 34 10.37 -12.25 -14.28
CA SER A 34 11.27 -13.19 -14.95
C SER A 34 10.55 -14.06 -15.99
N THR A 35 9.30 -14.46 -15.73
CA THR A 35 8.49 -15.26 -16.66
C THR A 35 7.43 -14.46 -17.41
N LYS A 36 7.13 -13.23 -16.98
CA LYS A 36 6.03 -12.37 -17.44
C LYS A 36 4.64 -12.98 -17.21
N GLU A 37 4.53 -13.93 -16.28
CA GLU A 37 3.27 -14.60 -15.95
C GLU A 37 2.56 -13.96 -14.75
N CYS A 38 1.26 -14.23 -14.64
CA CYS A 38 0.45 -13.85 -13.49
C CYS A 38 0.25 -15.06 -12.55
N LEU A 39 0.83 -14.99 -11.36
CA LEU A 39 0.84 -16.06 -10.35
C LEU A 39 -0.05 -15.69 -9.15
N ASN A 40 -0.49 -16.66 -8.35
CA ASN A 40 -1.36 -16.40 -7.19
C ASN A 40 -0.65 -15.55 -6.12
N ARG A 41 -1.30 -14.48 -5.65
CA ARG A 41 -0.71 -13.54 -4.65
C ARG A 41 -0.24 -14.21 -3.37
N ASP A 42 -0.90 -15.28 -2.94
CA ASP A 42 -0.57 -16.01 -1.70
C ASP A 42 0.78 -16.73 -1.76
N LEU A 43 1.34 -16.90 -2.97
CA LEU A 43 2.63 -17.52 -3.15
C LEU A 43 3.79 -16.51 -3.08
N ARG A 44 3.50 -15.21 -3.23
CA ARG A 44 4.51 -14.16 -3.31
C ARG A 44 5.22 -13.92 -1.98
N CYS A 45 6.54 -13.78 -2.02
CA CYS A 45 7.35 -13.48 -0.83
C CYS A 45 7.08 -14.49 0.28
N THR A 46 7.11 -15.75 -0.12
CA THR A 46 7.04 -16.92 0.75
C THR A 46 8.35 -17.68 0.64
N ASN A 47 8.58 -18.61 1.55
CA ASN A 47 9.75 -19.50 1.47
C ASN A 47 9.72 -20.46 0.25
N LYS A 48 8.65 -20.43 -0.58
CA LYS A 48 8.51 -21.29 -1.76
C LYS A 48 9.26 -20.76 -2.99
N LYS A 49 9.69 -19.49 -3.00
CA LYS A 49 10.49 -18.89 -4.09
C LYS A 49 9.88 -19.11 -5.48
N VAL A 50 8.61 -18.74 -5.64
CA VAL A 50 7.85 -19.06 -6.87
C VAL A 50 8.15 -18.12 -8.04
N CYS A 51 8.62 -16.90 -7.76
CA CYS A 51 9.04 -15.94 -8.78
C CYS A 51 10.39 -15.34 -8.42
N VAL A 52 11.45 -16.08 -8.76
CA VAL A 52 12.83 -15.63 -8.52
C VAL A 52 13.36 -14.84 -9.70
N ASP A 53 14.17 -13.85 -9.37
CA ASP A 53 15.10 -13.24 -10.28
C ASP A 53 16.25 -14.22 -10.56
N LEU A 54 16.58 -14.40 -11.85
CA LEU A 54 17.53 -15.44 -12.29
C LEU A 54 18.97 -15.12 -11.86
N GLU A 55 19.30 -13.85 -11.66
CA GLU A 55 20.65 -13.43 -11.28
C GLU A 55 20.88 -13.58 -9.78
N SER A 56 19.92 -13.13 -8.97
CA SER A 56 20.02 -13.15 -7.50
C SER A 56 19.52 -14.45 -6.86
N GLY A 57 18.70 -15.25 -7.55
CA GLY A 57 18.06 -16.46 -6.99
C GLY A 57 17.08 -16.16 -5.84
N GLN A 58 16.61 -14.92 -5.75
CA GLN A 58 15.69 -14.43 -4.72
C GLN A 58 14.44 -13.81 -5.37
N GLU A 59 13.35 -13.77 -4.63
CA GLU A 59 12.15 -13.07 -5.07
C GLU A 59 12.35 -11.55 -4.96
N ASN A 60 12.06 -10.84 -6.05
CA ASN A 60 12.26 -9.39 -6.13
C ASN A 60 11.34 -8.63 -5.16
N ASN A 61 11.92 -7.63 -4.49
CA ASN A 61 11.23 -6.69 -3.60
C ASN A 61 10.48 -7.34 -2.42
N CYS A 62 10.90 -8.54 -1.99
CA CYS A 62 10.35 -9.15 -0.78
C CYS A 62 10.93 -8.58 0.52
N PHE A 63 12.15 -8.05 0.47
CA PHE A 63 12.89 -7.53 1.62
C PHE A 63 13.01 -8.55 2.78
N GLU A 64 13.24 -9.82 2.45
CA GLU A 64 13.51 -10.85 3.45
C GLU A 64 14.85 -10.57 4.15
N GLU A 65 14.82 -10.43 5.47
CA GLU A 65 16.04 -10.24 6.26
C GLU A 65 16.60 -11.59 6.73
N ARG A 66 15.70 -12.50 7.10
CA ARG A 66 15.99 -13.89 7.48
C ARG A 66 14.77 -14.74 7.12
N PRO A 67 14.91 -16.07 6.99
CA PRO A 67 13.82 -16.93 6.53
C PRO A 67 12.51 -16.67 7.27
N GLY A 68 11.47 -16.28 6.52
CA GLY A 68 10.13 -16.01 7.04
C GLY A 68 9.96 -14.67 7.76
N ARG A 69 10.95 -13.76 7.72
CA ARG A 69 10.87 -12.45 8.36
C ARG A 69 11.31 -11.34 7.41
N TYR A 70 10.41 -10.40 7.18
CA TYR A 70 10.52 -9.42 6.09
C TYR A 70 10.50 -8.01 6.65
N ARG A 71 11.28 -7.11 6.05
CA ARG A 71 11.27 -5.69 6.39
C ARG A 71 10.00 -5.04 5.85
N TYR A 72 9.47 -4.07 6.59
CA TYR A 72 8.38 -3.22 6.13
C TYR A 72 8.78 -1.74 6.18
N TYR A 73 8.35 -1.01 5.16
CA TYR A 73 8.74 0.37 4.92
C TYR A 73 7.52 1.26 4.85
N LYS A 74 7.60 2.42 5.51
CA LYS A 74 6.69 3.52 5.27
C LYS A 74 7.23 4.35 4.13
N LYS A 75 6.40 4.61 3.12
CA LYS A 75 6.76 5.41 1.95
C LYS A 75 5.80 6.58 1.80
N GLN A 76 6.30 7.67 1.21
CA GLN A 76 5.53 8.88 0.96
C GLN A 76 5.63 9.26 -0.50
N SER A 77 4.49 9.51 -1.14
CA SER A 77 4.38 10.13 -2.46
C SER A 77 3.67 11.48 -2.34
N PRO A 78 4.04 12.52 -3.12
CA PRO A 78 3.22 13.72 -3.22
C PRO A 78 1.81 13.34 -3.67
N LEU A 79 0.78 13.94 -3.07
CA LEU A 79 -0.55 13.90 -3.68
C LEU A 79 -0.52 14.77 -4.93
N LEU A 80 -0.10 14.19 -6.06
CA LEU A 80 -0.33 14.83 -7.35
C LEU A 80 -1.85 14.86 -7.56
N SER A 81 -2.41 16.02 -7.89
CA SER A 81 -3.80 16.10 -8.31
C SER A 81 -3.97 15.20 -9.54
N SER A 82 -4.47 13.99 -9.34
CA SER A 82 -4.74 13.02 -10.40
C SER A 82 -5.92 13.54 -11.22
N GLY A 83 -5.61 14.35 -12.22
CA GLY A 83 -6.59 14.93 -13.12
C GLY A 83 -5.92 15.87 -14.09
N SER A 84 -6.00 15.52 -15.38
CA SER A 84 -5.63 16.32 -16.55
C SER A 84 -6.28 17.70 -16.58
N SER A 85 -5.82 18.59 -15.70
CA SER A 85 -6.16 20.01 -15.73
C SER A 85 -5.02 20.75 -15.05
N LYS A 86 -4.39 21.66 -15.78
CA LYS A 86 -3.35 22.60 -15.32
C LYS A 86 -3.83 23.54 -14.18
N SER A 87 -4.95 23.25 -13.52
CA SER A 87 -5.72 24.20 -12.71
C SER A 87 -5.94 23.80 -11.24
N LYS A 88 -5.65 22.58 -10.79
CA LYS A 88 -5.65 22.29 -9.34
C LYS A 88 -4.27 22.59 -8.76
N ARG A 89 -3.91 23.87 -8.72
CA ARG A 89 -2.82 24.34 -7.85
C ARG A 89 -3.16 23.84 -6.44
N LEU A 90 -2.44 22.82 -5.97
CA LEU A 90 -2.23 22.65 -4.54
C LEU A 90 -1.89 24.03 -3.99
N VAL A 91 -2.62 24.47 -2.96
CA VAL A 91 -2.37 25.76 -2.32
C VAL A 91 -0.87 25.81 -1.99
N LYS A 92 -0.17 26.79 -2.56
CA LYS A 92 1.28 26.94 -2.45
C LYS A 92 1.64 26.91 -0.94
N GLY A 93 2.30 25.85 -0.48
CA GLY A 93 2.64 25.63 0.94
C GLY A 93 1.98 24.43 1.61
N TRP A 94 0.93 23.83 1.03
CA TRP A 94 0.29 22.63 1.58
C TRP A 94 0.85 21.37 0.91
N ASN A 95 1.91 20.81 1.52
CA ASN A 95 2.53 19.55 1.10
C ASN A 95 1.74 18.35 1.62
N PHE A 96 0.57 18.08 1.06
CA PHE A 96 -0.11 16.82 1.34
C PHE A 96 0.65 15.66 0.69
N LYS A 97 1.10 14.72 1.53
CA LYS A 97 1.75 13.49 1.10
C LYS A 97 0.82 12.32 1.34
N HIS A 98 0.68 11.45 0.35
CA HIS A 98 0.07 10.14 0.49
C HIS A 98 1.06 9.20 1.16
N TRP A 99 0.62 8.53 2.22
CA TRP A 99 1.43 7.52 2.91
C TRP A 99 0.95 6.13 2.51
N PHE A 100 1.89 5.23 2.30
CA PHE A 100 1.62 3.82 2.06
C PHE A 100 2.69 2.97 2.73
N LEU A 101 2.39 1.69 2.96
CA LEU A 101 3.29 0.75 3.60
C LEU A 101 3.67 -0.34 2.61
N GLU A 102 4.96 -0.56 2.39
CA GLU A 102 5.48 -1.62 1.53
C GLU A 102 5.96 -2.78 2.39
N TYR A 103 5.42 -3.97 2.14
CA TYR A 103 5.72 -5.20 2.88
C TYR A 103 5.48 -6.43 2.00
N ARG A 104 6.41 -7.41 2.05
CA ARG A 104 6.32 -8.66 1.28
C ARG A 104 5.98 -8.46 -0.21
N GLY A 105 6.65 -7.49 -0.84
CA GLY A 105 6.48 -7.22 -2.28
C GLY A 105 5.13 -6.62 -2.66
N PHE A 106 4.36 -6.12 -1.70
CA PHE A 106 3.13 -5.35 -1.94
C PHE A 106 3.19 -3.98 -1.27
N ALA A 107 2.58 -3.00 -1.90
CA ALA A 107 2.25 -1.71 -1.29
C ALA A 107 0.79 -1.72 -0.82
N TYR A 108 0.59 -1.46 0.46
CA TYR A 108 -0.69 -1.33 1.12
C TYR A 108 -1.01 0.15 1.29
N GLU A 109 -2.16 0.56 0.76
CA GLU A 109 -2.57 1.95 0.81
C GLU A 109 -4.06 2.12 1.05
N PHE A 110 -4.40 3.32 1.53
CA PHE A 110 -5.76 3.71 1.81
C PHE A 110 -6.02 5.14 1.34
N GLY A 111 -7.15 5.35 0.69
CA GLY A 111 -7.55 6.63 0.16
C GLY A 111 -9.07 6.76 0.08
N THR A 112 -9.52 7.79 -0.60
CA THR A 112 -10.94 7.99 -0.94
C THR A 112 -11.52 6.88 -1.82
N TYR A 113 -10.67 6.08 -2.48
CA TYR A 113 -11.02 4.84 -3.19
C TYR A 113 -11.14 3.61 -2.29
N GLY A 114 -11.03 3.77 -0.96
CA GLY A 114 -10.93 2.66 -0.02
C GLY A 114 -9.50 2.16 0.11
N HIS A 115 -9.29 0.85 0.19
CA HIS A 115 -7.97 0.24 0.34
C HIS A 115 -7.49 -0.42 -0.97
N GLN A 116 -6.17 -0.47 -1.14
CA GLN A 116 -5.53 -1.26 -2.19
C GLN A 116 -4.32 -2.01 -1.65
N GLU A 117 -4.08 -3.18 -2.25
CA GLU A 117 -2.82 -3.90 -2.20
C GLU A 117 -2.28 -3.92 -3.63
N LEU A 118 -1.15 -3.27 -3.85
CA LEU A 118 -0.51 -3.16 -5.16
C LEU A 118 0.76 -3.98 -5.20
N ASP A 119 0.86 -4.91 -6.13
CA ASP A 119 2.10 -5.58 -6.46
C ASP A 119 3.14 -4.57 -6.96
N VAL A 120 4.29 -4.51 -6.28
CA VAL A 120 5.39 -3.58 -6.59
C VAL A 120 6.23 -3.97 -7.82
N ASN A 121 6.11 -5.22 -8.27
CA ASN A 121 6.75 -5.74 -9.48
C ASN A 121 5.84 -5.61 -10.71
N ASP A 122 4.59 -5.22 -10.54
CA ASP A 122 3.68 -5.03 -11.66
C ASP A 122 4.20 -3.89 -12.58
N PRO A 123 4.23 -4.08 -13.90
CA PRO A 123 4.66 -3.03 -14.84
C PRO A 123 3.81 -1.75 -14.75
N ASN A 124 2.59 -1.88 -14.24
CA ASN A 124 1.66 -0.79 -13.98
C ASN A 124 1.69 -0.26 -12.54
N TYR A 125 2.62 -0.71 -11.71
CA TYR A 125 2.78 -0.20 -10.34
C TYR A 125 3.00 1.32 -10.36
N LYS A 126 2.07 2.08 -9.77
CA LYS A 126 2.06 3.55 -9.86
C LYS A 126 3.29 4.24 -9.27
N TYR A 127 4.02 3.59 -8.36
CA TYR A 127 5.28 4.10 -7.79
C TYR A 127 6.53 3.54 -8.48
N GLY A 128 6.36 2.82 -9.60
CA GLY A 128 7.45 2.26 -10.39
C GLY A 128 8.24 3.33 -11.17
N PRO A 129 9.32 2.92 -11.86
CA PRO A 129 10.17 3.82 -12.62
C PRO A 129 9.38 4.69 -13.62
N GLY A 130 9.67 6.00 -13.64
CA GLY A 130 9.02 6.95 -14.54
C GLY A 130 7.58 7.32 -14.18
N ARG A 131 7.04 6.85 -13.04
CA ARG A 131 5.67 7.14 -12.57
C ARG A 131 5.68 8.06 -11.34
N GLU A 132 4.78 7.87 -10.38
CA GLU A 132 4.70 8.71 -9.19
C GLU A 132 5.97 8.62 -8.35
N LYS A 133 6.51 9.78 -7.97
CA LYS A 133 7.77 9.85 -7.23
C LYS A 133 7.56 9.52 -5.75
N VAL A 134 8.25 8.50 -5.26
CA VAL A 134 8.47 8.32 -3.81
C VAL A 134 9.47 9.36 -3.32
N VAL A 135 9.03 10.23 -2.41
CA VAL A 135 9.84 11.34 -1.88
C VAL A 135 10.44 11.05 -0.50
N LYS A 136 9.94 10.02 0.20
CA LYS A 136 10.51 9.54 1.46
C LYS A 136 10.27 8.04 1.56
N GLU A 137 11.28 7.32 2.01
CA GLU A 137 11.21 5.92 2.42
C GLU A 137 11.82 5.79 3.82
N GLU A 138 11.19 5.00 4.68
CA GLU A 138 11.58 4.83 6.07
C GLU A 138 11.37 3.37 6.47
N LEU A 139 12.46 2.67 6.82
CA LEU A 139 12.39 1.33 7.40
C LEU A 139 11.77 1.44 8.80
N LEU A 140 10.62 0.81 9.01
CA LEU A 140 9.93 0.85 10.30
C LEU A 140 10.23 -0.37 11.18
N GLY A 141 10.60 -1.50 10.56
CA GLY A 141 10.91 -2.71 11.30
C GLY A 141 10.87 -3.95 10.42
N THR A 142 10.73 -5.08 11.08
CA THR A 142 10.65 -6.42 10.49
C THR A 142 9.50 -7.19 11.11
N SER A 143 8.83 -8.01 10.31
CA SER A 143 7.66 -8.77 10.74
C SER A 143 7.61 -10.14 10.07
N SER A 144 7.12 -11.14 10.78
CA SER A 144 6.81 -12.47 10.25
C SER A 144 5.35 -12.65 9.81
N CYS A 145 4.49 -11.64 10.00
CA CYS A 145 3.08 -11.67 9.57
C CYS A 145 2.93 -12.12 8.11
N THR A 146 1.97 -12.99 7.84
CA THR A 146 1.65 -13.46 6.50
C THR A 146 0.82 -12.42 5.74
N ARG A 147 0.61 -12.65 4.44
CA ARG A 147 -0.33 -11.83 3.66
C ARG A 147 -1.74 -11.89 4.26
N ASP A 148 -2.19 -13.07 4.69
CA ASP A 148 -3.52 -13.27 5.28
C ASP A 148 -3.68 -12.47 6.58
N ASP A 149 -2.64 -12.41 7.42
CA ASP A 149 -2.64 -11.56 8.62
C ASP A 149 -2.83 -10.09 8.25
N VAL A 150 -2.10 -9.60 7.25
CA VAL A 150 -2.21 -8.21 6.76
C VAL A 150 -3.59 -7.92 6.18
N LEU A 151 -4.16 -8.86 5.42
CA LEU A 151 -5.54 -8.75 4.92
C LEU A 151 -6.56 -8.77 6.08
N GLY A 152 -6.29 -9.52 7.14
CA GLY A 152 -7.03 -9.49 8.40
C GLY A 152 -7.00 -8.10 9.04
N PHE A 153 -5.81 -7.53 9.25
CA PHE A 153 -5.64 -6.18 9.80
C PHE A 153 -6.34 -5.13 8.95
N ARG A 154 -6.25 -5.24 7.62
CA ARG A 154 -6.96 -4.35 6.70
C ARG A 154 -8.47 -4.43 6.90
N ARG A 155 -9.04 -5.63 7.02
CA ARG A 155 -10.48 -5.80 7.30
C ARG A 155 -10.87 -5.19 8.65
N GLU A 156 -10.06 -5.39 9.69
CA GLU A 156 -10.25 -4.77 11.01
C GLU A 156 -10.27 -3.24 10.92
N PHE A 157 -9.28 -2.66 10.23
CA PHE A 157 -9.22 -1.22 10.00
C PHE A 157 -10.49 -0.72 9.30
N MET A 158 -10.86 -1.35 8.19
CA MET A 158 -12.02 -0.94 7.39
C MET A 158 -13.34 -1.06 8.15
N ALA A 159 -13.48 -2.06 9.02
CA ALA A 159 -14.65 -2.22 9.87
C ALA A 159 -14.77 -1.07 10.90
N ALA A 160 -13.65 -0.66 11.49
CA ALA A 160 -13.60 0.48 12.42
C ALA A 160 -13.69 1.84 11.69
N ASN A 161 -13.30 1.89 10.42
CA ASN A 161 -13.07 3.11 9.66
C ASN A 161 -13.77 3.11 8.29
N PRO A 162 -15.11 2.94 8.22
CA PRO A 162 -15.82 2.64 6.97
C PRO A 162 -15.84 3.77 5.94
N LYS A 163 -15.48 5.01 6.31
CA LYS A 163 -15.51 6.18 5.43
C LYS A 163 -14.25 7.02 5.58
N TYR A 164 -13.52 7.23 4.49
CA TYR A 164 -12.35 8.10 4.45
C TYR A 164 -12.68 9.51 4.97
N LYS A 165 -11.83 10.03 5.87
CA LYS A 165 -11.87 11.41 6.39
C LYS A 165 -10.47 11.98 6.38
N LEU A 166 -10.27 13.07 5.63
CA LEU A 166 -8.97 13.70 5.45
C LEU A 166 -8.21 13.99 6.76
N HIS A 167 -8.89 14.26 7.86
CA HIS A 167 -8.30 14.69 9.13
C HIS A 167 -8.14 13.60 10.20
N CYS A 168 -8.82 12.45 10.10
CA CYS A 168 -8.80 11.43 11.17
C CYS A 168 -8.98 9.98 10.70
N ASN A 169 -9.27 9.75 9.42
CA ASN A 169 -9.33 8.42 8.82
C ASN A 169 -8.78 8.51 7.40
N ASN A 170 -7.46 8.65 7.30
CA ASN A 170 -6.76 8.90 6.05
C ASN A 170 -5.62 7.89 5.84
N CYS A 171 -4.82 8.08 4.77
CA CYS A 171 -3.68 7.25 4.44
C CYS A 171 -2.63 7.16 5.56
N GLN A 172 -2.46 8.22 6.35
CA GLN A 172 -1.50 8.27 7.47
C GLN A 172 -1.99 7.40 8.62
N THR A 173 -3.27 7.55 9.01
CA THR A 173 -3.91 6.74 10.04
C THR A 173 -3.86 5.25 9.70
N PHE A 174 -4.09 4.89 8.43
CA PHE A 174 -3.99 3.51 7.96
C PHE A 174 -2.57 2.95 8.08
N VAL A 175 -1.56 3.71 7.64
CA VAL A 175 -0.15 3.28 7.71
C VAL A 175 0.31 3.13 9.16
N GLU A 176 -0.07 4.04 10.04
CA GLU A 176 0.25 3.97 11.47
C GLU A 176 -0.37 2.71 12.12
N PHE A 177 -1.66 2.48 11.88
CA PHE A 177 -2.35 1.28 12.34
C PHE A 177 -1.68 -0.01 11.84
N LEU A 178 -1.40 -0.09 10.53
CA LEU A 178 -0.82 -1.30 9.95
C LEU A 178 0.62 -1.53 10.45
N ALA A 179 1.41 -0.47 10.60
CA ALA A 179 2.75 -0.56 11.17
C ALA A 179 2.73 -1.05 12.64
N GLU A 180 1.75 -0.61 13.43
CA GLU A 180 1.56 -1.09 14.80
C GLU A 180 1.21 -2.58 14.83
N LYS A 181 0.30 -3.03 13.97
CA LYS A 181 -0.05 -4.46 13.87
C LYS A 181 1.14 -5.32 13.46
N LEU A 182 1.91 -4.87 12.46
CA LEU A 182 3.12 -5.57 12.00
C LEU A 182 4.23 -5.62 13.06
N LYS A 183 4.33 -4.59 13.92
CA LYS A 183 5.31 -4.54 15.02
C LYS A 183 5.11 -5.66 16.06
N ASN A 184 3.89 -6.18 16.19
CA ASN A 184 3.60 -7.35 17.04
C ASN A 184 4.15 -8.68 16.46
N ASP A 185 4.77 -8.62 15.28
CA ASP A 185 5.59 -9.64 14.61
C ASP A 185 4.86 -10.92 14.15
N CYS A 186 3.63 -11.23 14.57
CA CYS A 186 2.87 -12.47 14.23
C CYS A 186 3.64 -13.80 14.37
N SER A 187 4.88 -13.76 14.87
CA SER A 187 5.70 -14.92 15.13
C SER A 187 4.92 -15.81 16.10
N PRO A 188 4.87 -17.13 15.85
CA PRO A 188 4.26 -18.05 16.79
C PRO A 188 4.88 -17.78 18.16
N THR A 189 4.06 -17.38 19.13
CA THR A 189 4.51 -17.34 20.51
C THR A 189 4.93 -18.78 20.79
N GLN A 190 6.22 -19.01 21.05
CA GLN A 190 6.64 -20.33 21.52
C GLN A 190 5.85 -20.56 22.81
N ASN A 191 4.78 -21.34 22.72
CA ASN A 191 4.07 -21.83 23.88
C ASN A 191 5.15 -22.48 24.74
N LYS A 192 5.43 -21.86 25.88
CA LYS A 192 6.26 -22.44 26.93
C LYS A 192 5.76 -23.87 27.09
N LYS A 193 6.59 -24.84 26.74
CA LYS A 193 6.38 -26.23 27.15
C LYS A 193 6.30 -26.18 28.67
N LYS A 194 5.08 -26.22 29.22
CA LYS A 194 4.86 -26.67 30.58
C LYS A 194 5.23 -28.15 30.55
N PHE A 195 6.43 -28.45 31.00
CA PHE A 195 6.74 -29.75 31.57
C PHE A 195 5.92 -29.94 32.84
#